data_AF-A0A6I8VV62-F1
#
_entry.id   AF-A0A6I8VV62-F1
#
_cell.length_a   1.000
_cell.length_b   1.000
_cell.length_c   1.000
_cell.angle_alpha   90.00
_cell.angle_beta   90.00
_cell.angle_gamma   90.00
#
_symmetry.space_group_name_H-M   'P 1'
#
loop_
_entity.id
_entity.type
_entity.pdbx_description
1 polymer ?
#
loop_
_entity_poly.entity_id
_entity_poly.type
_entity_poly.pdbx_seq_one_letter_code
_entity_poly.pdbx_strand_id
1 'polypeptide(L)'
;MGCGTVTIMYMVFLFNTLSSVLGLVIAVVNSLALKEMSSEGKPFLILFLLVGGIMFVVSFLGCLGAIKANVCMTWTYAITVLAAGIITITLLCILAGHTDEKTLAKNQLDAAWAQEKNHTNAMSILQSKVFALLRNKWARRLYRCESHTSL
;
A
#
# COMPACT_ATOMS: atom_id res chain seq x y z
N MET A 1 -14.01 -35.95 -8.31
CA MET A 1 -13.83 -34.51 -7.98
C MET A 1 -14.67 -33.72 -8.97
N GLY A 2 -15.57 -32.85 -8.50
CA GLY A 2 -16.42 -32.07 -9.41
C GLY A 2 -15.60 -31.05 -10.20
N CYS A 3 -16.05 -30.73 -11.42
CA CYS A 3 -15.43 -29.74 -12.31
C CYS A 3 -15.16 -28.40 -11.57
N GLY A 4 -16.09 -27.97 -10.69
CA GLY A 4 -15.94 -26.74 -9.92
C GLY A 4 -14.77 -26.71 -8.92
N THR A 5 -14.37 -27.85 -8.34
CA THR A 5 -13.27 -27.89 -7.38
C THR A 5 -11.93 -27.59 -8.05
N VAL A 6 -11.74 -28.08 -9.29
CA VAL A 6 -10.52 -27.85 -10.08
C VAL A 6 -10.42 -26.38 -10.50
N THR A 7 -11.52 -25.75 -10.90
CA THR A 7 -11.56 -24.33 -11.26
C THR A 7 -11.16 -23.43 -10.09
N ILE A 8 -11.64 -23.72 -8.88
CA ILE A 8 -11.32 -22.95 -7.68
C ILE A 8 -9.82 -23.05 -7.36
N MET A 9 -9.22 -24.24 -7.47
CA MET A 9 -7.78 -24.43 -7.25
C MET A 9 -6.94 -23.57 -8.20
N TYR A 10 -7.33 -23.48 -9.47
CA TYR A 10 -6.64 -22.65 -10.47
C TYR A 10 -6.75 -21.15 -10.17
N MET A 11 -7.94 -20.66 -9.80
CA MET A 11 -8.15 -19.26 -9.43
C MET A 11 -7.32 -18.85 -8.21
N VAL A 12 -7.29 -19.70 -7.18
CA VAL A 12 -6.49 -19.48 -5.98
C VAL A 12 -5.00 -19.46 -6.32
N PHE A 13 -4.51 -20.39 -7.13
CA PHE A 13 -3.10 -20.41 -7.55
C PHE A 13 -2.68 -19.15 -8.33
N LEU A 14 -3.51 -18.71 -9.27
CA LEU A 14 -3.27 -17.49 -10.07
C LEU A 14 -3.24 -16.24 -9.19
N PHE A 15 -4.30 -16.01 -8.41
CA PHE A 15 -4.40 -14.83 -7.55
C PHE A 15 -3.23 -14.76 -6.57
N ASN A 16 -2.87 -15.91 -6.01
CA ASN A 16 -1.84 -16.00 -5.00
C ASN A 16 -0.43 -15.81 -5.57
N THR A 17 -0.18 -16.26 -6.80
CA THR A 17 1.05 -15.96 -7.54
C THR A 17 1.17 -14.46 -7.85
N LEU A 18 0.08 -13.83 -8.30
CA LEU A 18 0.05 -12.38 -8.53
C LEU A 18 0.32 -11.59 -7.24
N SER A 19 -0.31 -12.00 -6.13
CA SER A 19 -0.08 -11.42 -4.81
C SER A 19 1.38 -11.58 -4.35
N SER A 20 2.01 -12.73 -4.59
CA SER A 20 3.42 -12.95 -4.29
C SER A 20 4.33 -11.97 -5.03
N VAL A 21 4.10 -11.77 -6.34
CA VAL A 21 4.87 -10.82 -7.15
C VAL A 21 4.68 -9.39 -6.64
N LEU A 22 3.44 -8.98 -6.34
CA LEU A 22 3.15 -7.66 -5.79
C LEU A 22 3.82 -7.43 -4.43
N GLY A 23 3.75 -8.41 -3.51
CA GLY A 23 4.42 -8.35 -2.22
C GLY A 23 5.93 -8.20 -2.34
N LEU A 24 6.55 -8.90 -3.30
CA LEU A 24 7.97 -8.79 -3.60
C LEU A 24 8.34 -7.40 -4.14
N VAL A 25 7.56 -6.87 -5.09
CA VAL A 25 7.77 -5.53 -5.64
C VAL A 25 7.69 -4.48 -4.54
N ILE A 26 6.67 -4.55 -3.68
CA ILE A 26 6.53 -3.66 -2.52
C ILE A 26 7.76 -3.77 -1.62
N ALA A 27 8.22 -4.98 -1.29
CA ALA A 27 9.38 -5.16 -0.42
C ALA A 27 10.66 -4.54 -1.02
N VAL A 28 10.90 -4.75 -2.32
CA VAL A 28 12.07 -4.19 -3.02
C VAL A 28 12.01 -2.66 -3.04
N VAL A 29 10.89 -2.06 -3.45
CA VAL A 29 10.74 -0.60 -3.51
C VAL A 29 10.93 0.05 -2.14
N ASN A 30 10.34 -0.53 -1.08
CA ASN A 30 10.52 -0.01 0.28
C ASN A 30 11.96 -0.14 0.77
N SER A 31 12.63 -1.25 0.46
CA SER A 31 14.04 -1.47 0.84
C SER A 31 15.00 -0.48 0.17
N LEU A 32 14.71 -0.06 -1.06
CA LEU A 32 15.45 0.99 -1.77
C LEU A 32 15.17 2.36 -1.15
N ALA A 33 13.90 2.69 -0.90
CA ALA A 33 13.50 3.95 -0.27
C ALA A 33 14.12 4.13 1.13
N LEU A 34 14.28 3.04 1.88
CA LEU A 34 14.94 3.01 3.20
C LEU A 34 16.40 3.50 3.17
N LYS A 35 17.10 3.38 2.04
CA LYS A 35 18.49 3.82 1.88
C LYS A 35 18.61 5.33 1.64
N GLU A 36 17.59 5.94 1.06
CA GLU A 36 17.62 7.35 0.65
C GLU A 36 16.82 8.28 1.58
N MET A 37 15.95 7.73 2.44
CA MET A 37 15.04 8.51 3.29
C MET A 37 15.64 8.87 4.66
N SER A 38 15.49 10.14 5.04
CA SER A 38 15.80 10.71 6.36
C SER A 38 14.93 10.10 7.49
N SER A 39 15.40 10.22 8.73
CA SER A 39 14.91 9.54 9.97
C SER A 39 13.39 9.59 10.18
N GLU A 40 12.71 10.63 9.67
CA GLU A 40 11.28 10.87 9.93
C GLU A 40 10.33 9.95 9.13
N GLY A 41 10.75 9.46 7.95
CA GLY A 41 9.93 8.57 7.10
C GLY A 41 10.20 7.08 7.29
N LYS A 42 11.27 6.73 8.00
CA LYS A 42 11.72 5.35 8.22
C LYS A 42 10.67 4.43 8.87
N PRO A 43 9.92 4.84 9.92
CA PRO A 43 9.00 3.90 10.59
C PRO A 43 7.87 3.44 9.66
N PHE A 44 7.37 4.32 8.79
CA PHE A 44 6.35 3.96 7.80
C PHE A 44 6.88 3.00 6.73
N LEU A 45 8.09 3.25 6.21
CA LEU A 45 8.74 2.37 5.23
C LEU A 45 9.03 0.98 5.81
N ILE A 46 9.47 0.91 7.07
CA ILE A 46 9.72 -0.35 7.76
C ILE A 46 8.42 -1.13 7.98
N LEU A 47 7.34 -0.45 8.36
CA LEU A 47 6.03 -1.08 8.50
C LEU A 47 5.55 -1.67 7.17
N PHE A 48 5.68 -0.90 6.08
CA PHE A 48 5.25 -1.35 4.75
C PHE A 48 6.12 -2.49 4.19
N LEU A 49 7.42 -2.49 4.53
CA LEU A 49 8.33 -3.59 4.24
C LEU A 49 7.91 -4.89 4.96
N LEU A 50 7.56 -4.80 6.24
CA LEU A 50 7.07 -5.94 7.03
C LEU A 50 5.75 -6.49 6.48
N VAL A 51 4.80 -5.61 6.16
CA VAL A 51 3.52 -6.00 5.56
C VAL A 51 3.73 -6.70 4.22
N GLY A 52 4.58 -6.15 3.34
CA GLY A 52 4.93 -6.77 2.06
C GLY A 52 5.57 -8.15 2.22
N GLY A 53 6.46 -8.31 3.20
CA GLY A 53 7.10 -9.59 3.53
C GLY A 53 6.12 -10.65 4.02
N ILE A 54 5.20 -10.28 4.92
CA ILE A 54 4.15 -11.20 5.39
C ILE A 54 3.26 -11.64 4.23
N MET A 55 2.89 -10.71 3.34
CA MET A 55 2.09 -11.02 2.15
C MET A 55 2.81 -11.97 1.19
N PHE A 56 4.12 -11.82 1.01
CA PHE A 56 4.91 -12.76 0.24
C PHE A 56 4.89 -14.17 0.83
N VAL A 57 5.07 -14.31 2.15
CA VAL A 57 5.08 -15.62 2.84
C VAL A 57 3.71 -16.28 2.80
N VAL A 58 2.63 -15.54 3.10
CA VAL A 58 1.25 -16.02 3.00
C VAL A 58 0.96 -16.51 1.57
N SER A 59 1.45 -15.76 0.57
CA SER A 59 1.30 -16.18 -0.81
C SER A 59 2.17 -17.38 -1.19
N PHE A 60 3.36 -17.55 -0.63
CA PHE A 60 4.12 -18.77 -0.87
C PHE A 60 3.42 -20.01 -0.29
N LEU A 61 2.82 -19.87 0.91
CA LEU A 61 2.06 -20.93 1.57
C LEU A 61 0.79 -21.32 0.80
N GLY A 62 0.10 -20.37 0.16
CA GLY A 62 -1.08 -20.68 -0.65
C GLY A 62 -0.78 -21.51 -1.92
N CYS A 63 0.39 -21.32 -2.54
CA CYS A 63 0.82 -22.15 -3.66
C CYS A 63 1.15 -23.58 -3.20
N LEU A 64 1.77 -23.72 -2.03
CA LEU A 64 2.02 -25.03 -1.42
C LEU A 64 0.71 -25.74 -1.00
N GLY A 65 -0.26 -24.99 -0.49
CA GLY A 65 -1.59 -25.49 -0.13
C GLY A 65 -2.41 -25.98 -1.33
N ALA A 66 -2.20 -25.40 -2.51
CA ALA A 66 -2.83 -25.86 -3.76
C ALA A 66 -2.23 -27.18 -4.27
N ILE A 67 -0.93 -27.41 -4.05
CA ILE A 67 -0.22 -28.64 -4.50
C ILE A 67 -0.55 -29.84 -3.61
N LYS A 68 -0.76 -29.61 -2.31
CA LYS A 68 -1.07 -30.69 -1.37
C LYS A 68 -2.59 -30.83 -1.29
N ALA A 69 -3.16 -31.78 -2.04
CA ALA A 69 -4.59 -32.13 -2.08
C ALA A 69 -5.10 -32.74 -0.75
N ASN A 70 -4.77 -32.13 0.38
CA ASN A 70 -5.14 -32.56 1.71
C ASN A 70 -6.07 -31.51 2.33
N VAL A 71 -7.29 -31.93 2.68
CA VAL A 71 -8.39 -31.06 3.16
C VAL A 71 -7.96 -30.20 4.36
N CYS A 72 -7.11 -30.75 5.23
CA CYS A 72 -6.58 -30.05 6.40
C CYS A 72 -5.69 -28.85 6.04
N MET A 73 -4.90 -28.92 4.94
CA MET A 73 -4.04 -27.81 4.51
C MET A 73 -4.82 -26.68 3.82
N THR A 74 -5.91 -27.00 3.13
CA THR A 74 -6.77 -25.96 2.53
C THR A 74 -7.48 -25.14 3.60
N TRP A 75 -7.91 -25.79 4.69
CA TRP A 75 -8.53 -25.10 5.83
C TRP A 75 -7.56 -24.18 6.55
N THR A 76 -6.34 -24.63 6.85
CA THR A 76 -5.34 -23.77 7.48
C THR A 76 -4.95 -22.61 6.58
N TYR A 77 -4.86 -22.81 5.25
CA TYR A 77 -4.66 -21.73 4.29
C TYR A 77 -5.80 -20.70 4.30
N ALA A 78 -7.06 -21.14 4.29
CA ALA A 78 -8.19 -20.23 4.35
C ALA A 78 -8.18 -19.38 5.63
N ILE A 79 -7.86 -20.01 6.78
CA ILE A 79 -7.75 -19.33 8.07
C ILE A 79 -6.58 -18.33 8.08
N THR A 80 -5.41 -18.70 7.54
CA THR A 80 -4.25 -17.80 7.53
C THR A 80 -4.45 -16.59 6.61
N VAL A 81 -5.10 -16.76 5.45
CA VAL A 81 -5.46 -15.63 4.57
C VAL A 81 -6.49 -14.72 5.22
N LEU A 82 -7.51 -15.27 5.87
CA LEU A 82 -8.49 -14.47 6.61
C LEU A 82 -7.84 -13.69 7.74
N ALA A 83 -6.99 -14.32 8.54
CA ALA A 83 -6.27 -13.66 9.62
C ALA A 83 -5.33 -12.56 9.10
N ALA A 84 -4.55 -12.84 8.06
CA ALA A 84 -3.66 -11.86 7.44
C ALA A 84 -4.43 -10.67 6.84
N GLY A 85 -5.58 -10.94 6.20
CA GLY A 85 -6.48 -9.92 5.68
C GLY A 85 -6.96 -8.97 6.78
N ILE A 86 -7.45 -9.51 7.90
CA ILE A 86 -7.90 -8.71 9.05
C ILE A 86 -6.76 -7.84 9.58
N ILE A 87 -5.56 -8.40 9.75
CA ILE A 87 -4.38 -7.65 10.23
C ILE A 87 -4.03 -6.51 9.26
N THR A 88 -4.02 -6.76 7.95
CA THR A 88 -3.73 -5.70 6.98
C THR A 88 -4.80 -4.62 6.97
N ILE A 89 -6.09 -4.97 7.07
CA ILE A 89 -7.19 -4.00 7.12
C ILE A 89 -7.11 -3.17 8.41
N THR A 90 -6.85 -3.78 9.57
CA THR A 90 -6.71 -3.04 10.82
C THR A 90 -5.51 -2.10 10.79
N LEU A 91 -4.36 -2.54 10.28
CA LEU A 91 -3.20 -1.67 10.08
C LEU A 91 -3.50 -0.50 9.14
N LEU A 92 -4.20 -0.74 8.03
CA LEU A 92 -4.62 0.33 7.11
C LEU A 92 -5.59 1.30 7.78
N CYS A 93 -6.56 0.83 8.56
CA CYS A 93 -7.49 1.67 9.30
C CYS A 93 -6.78 2.51 10.37
N ILE A 94 -5.81 1.94 11.09
CA ILE A 94 -4.99 2.66 12.07
C ILE A 94 -4.15 3.73 11.36
N LEU A 95 -3.53 3.39 10.22
CA LEU A 95 -2.75 4.34 9.42
C LEU A 95 -3.62 5.47 8.89
N ALA A 96 -4.82 5.14 8.39
CA ALA A 96 -5.80 6.12 7.90
C ALA A 96 -6.35 6.99 9.03
N GLY A 97 -6.55 6.44 10.23
CA GLY A 97 -7.01 7.18 11.41
C GLY A 97 -5.93 8.08 12.02
N HIS A 98 -4.65 7.66 11.98
CA HIS A 98 -3.52 8.49 12.42
C HIS A 98 -3.14 9.57 11.41
N THR A 99 -3.53 9.41 10.15
CA THR A 99 -3.36 10.44 9.13
C THR A 99 -4.56 11.38 9.13
N ASP A 100 -4.72 12.12 10.23
CA ASP A 100 -5.43 13.40 10.12
C ASP A 100 -4.64 14.24 9.12
N GLU A 101 -5.12 14.29 7.88
CA GLU A 101 -4.49 14.97 6.75
C GLU A 101 -4.07 16.40 7.11
N LYS A 102 -4.81 17.03 8.03
CA LYS A 102 -4.55 18.37 8.57
C LYS A 102 -3.34 18.39 9.50
N THR A 103 -3.18 17.38 10.36
CA THR A 103 -2.07 17.26 11.32
C THR A 103 -0.79 16.84 10.60
N LEU A 104 -0.90 15.94 9.61
CA LEU A 104 0.21 15.58 8.74
C LEU A 104 0.69 16.78 7.92
N ALA A 105 -0.24 17.54 7.33
CA ALA A 105 0.09 18.76 6.57
C ALA A 105 0.73 19.83 7.47
N LYS A 106 0.25 20.00 8.70
CA LYS A 106 0.86 20.90 9.69
C LYS A 106 2.27 20.47 10.06
N ASN A 107 2.48 19.19 10.36
CA ASN A 107 3.80 18.67 10.71
C ASN A 107 4.81 18.82 9.55
N GLN A 108 4.39 18.57 8.31
CA GLN A 108 5.26 18.80 7.13
C GLN A 108 5.56 20.28 6.92
N LEU A 109 4.60 21.16 7.20
CA LEU A 109 4.79 22.61 7.14
C LEU A 109 5.75 23.09 8.22
N ASP A 110 5.59 22.65 9.46
CA ASP A 110 6.44 23.02 10.60
C ASP A 110 7.87 22.50 10.43
N ALA A 111 8.04 21.29 9.88
CA ALA A 111 9.36 20.74 9.53
C ALA A 111 10.04 21.58 8.43
N ALA A 112 9.31 21.97 7.38
CA ALA A 112 9.83 22.87 6.36
C ALA A 112 10.20 24.25 6.95
N TRP A 113 9.42 24.73 7.92
CA TRP A 113 9.69 25.98 8.64
C TRP A 113 10.90 25.93 9.56
N ALA A 114 11.16 24.78 10.20
CA ALA A 114 12.38 24.57 10.97
C ALA A 114 13.62 24.50 10.07
N GLN A 115 13.52 23.91 8.87
CA GLN A 115 14.63 23.85 7.90
C GLN A 115 14.95 25.21 7.26
N GLU A 116 13.95 26.08 7.12
CA GLU A 116 14.15 27.44 6.63
C GLU A 116 14.99 28.29 7.60
N LYS A 117 14.84 28.08 8.92
CA LYS A 117 15.69 28.73 9.94
C LYS A 117 17.18 28.40 9.79
N ASN A 118 17.51 27.32 9.07
CA ASN A 118 18.86 26.89 8.77
C ASN A 118 19.33 27.30 7.35
N HIS A 119 18.68 28.32 6.74
CA HIS A 119 18.97 28.84 5.39
C HIS A 119 18.80 27.81 4.25
N THR A 120 17.82 26.91 4.37
CA THR A 120 17.47 25.95 3.32
C THR A 120 16.15 26.37 2.67
N ASN A 121 16.05 26.44 1.33
CA ASN A 121 14.85 26.89 0.59
C ASN A 121 13.66 25.90 0.64
N ALA A 122 13.45 25.24 1.78
CA ALA A 122 12.47 24.16 1.96
C ALA A 122 11.04 24.65 1.73
N MET A 123 10.74 25.90 2.10
CA MET A 123 9.40 26.48 1.91
C MET A 123 9.04 26.64 0.42
N SER A 124 9.99 27.06 -0.42
CA SER A 124 9.77 27.24 -1.87
C SER A 124 9.40 25.92 -2.58
N ILE A 125 10.03 24.82 -2.16
CA ILE A 125 9.77 23.48 -2.70
C ILE A 125 8.37 23.02 -2.30
N LEU A 126 7.98 23.23 -1.04
CA LEU A 126 6.63 22.90 -0.56
C LEU A 126 5.56 23.68 -1.35
N GLN A 127 5.76 24.98 -1.53
CA GLN A 127 4.86 25.87 -2.24
C GLN A 127 4.68 25.46 -3.71
N SER A 128 5.77 25.05 -4.38
CA SER A 128 5.72 24.59 -5.78
C SER A 128 4.88 23.30 -5.95
N LYS A 129 5.02 22.33 -5.03
CA LYS A 129 4.27 21.07 -5.05
C LYS A 129 2.79 21.29 -4.78
N VAL A 130 2.45 22.13 -3.81
CA VAL A 130 1.05 22.50 -3.51
C VAL A 130 0.40 23.17 -4.73
N PHE A 131 1.12 24.09 -5.39
CA PHE A 131 0.61 24.76 -6.58
C PHE A 131 0.36 23.81 -7.75
N ALA A 132 1.27 22.86 -7.99
CA ALA A 132 1.10 21.82 -9.01
C ALA A 132 -0.09 20.89 -8.70
N LEU A 133 -0.26 20.48 -7.44
CA LEU A 133 -1.38 19.66 -7.01
C LEU A 133 -2.73 20.39 -7.16
N LEU A 134 -2.80 21.66 -6.78
CA LEU A 134 -3.99 22.48 -6.98
C LEU A 134 -4.34 22.58 -8.47
N ARG A 135 -3.36 22.88 -9.33
CA ARG A 135 -3.56 22.95 -10.79
C ARG A 135 -4.15 21.64 -11.35
N ASN A 136 -3.60 20.49 -10.93
CA ASN A 136 -4.09 19.17 -11.34
C ASN A 136 -5.48 18.83 -10.76
N LYS A 137 -5.82 19.37 -9.59
CA LYS A 137 -7.16 19.20 -8.98
C LYS A 137 -8.20 20.03 -9.72
N TRP A 138 -7.87 21.26 -10.13
CA TRP A 138 -8.73 22.12 -10.96
C TRP A 138 -8.95 21.54 -12.36
N ALA A 139 -7.89 21.04 -13.01
CA ALA A 139 -8.01 20.37 -14.31
C ALA A 139 -8.96 19.15 -14.26
N ARG A 140 -8.87 18.32 -13.22
CA ARG A 140 -9.79 17.18 -13.03
C ARG A 140 -11.23 17.58 -12.72
N ARG A 141 -11.47 18.74 -12.10
CA ARG A 141 -12.82 19.25 -11.88
C ARG A 141 -13.44 19.81 -13.16
N LEU A 142 -12.66 20.48 -14.00
CA LEU A 142 -13.11 20.95 -15.32
C LEU A 142 -13.51 19.78 -16.23
N TYR A 143 -12.70 18.73 -16.32
CA TYR A 143 -13.06 17.51 -17.07
C TYR A 143 -14.34 16.81 -16.55
N ARG A 144 -14.64 16.92 -15.25
CA ARG A 144 -15.86 16.34 -14.65
C ARG A 144 -17.12 17.16 -14.93
N CYS A 145 -17.00 18.47 -15.15
CA CYS A 145 -18.12 19.31 -15.59
C CYS A 145 -18.45 19.08 -17.07
N GLU A 146 -17.44 18.86 -17.92
CA GLU A 146 -17.63 18.64 -19.36
C GLU A 146 -18.34 17.30 -19.65
N SER A 147 -18.09 16.26 -18.84
CA SER A 147 -18.80 14.98 -18.96
C SER A 147 -20.29 15.02 -18.56
N HIS A 148 -20.74 16.05 -17.84
CA HIS A 148 -22.14 16.19 -17.40
C HIS A 148 -22.99 17.10 -18.30
N THR A 149 -22.40 17.75 -19.30
CA THR A 149 -23.10 18.61 -20.27
C THR A 149 -23.33 17.93 -21.62
N SER A 150 -22.97 16.66 -21.75
CA SER A 150 -23.04 15.86 -22.99
C SER A 150 -24.21 14.86 -23.03
N LEU A 151 -25.25 15.07 -22.21
CA LEU A 151 -26.47 14.23 -22.14
C LEU A 151 -27.71 15.10 -22.23
#